data_AF-A0A8X6XGP2-F1
#
_entry.id   AF-A0A8X6XGP2-F1
#
_cell.length_a   1.000
_cell.length_b   1.000
_cell.length_c   1.000
_cell.angle_alpha   90.00
_cell.angle_beta   90.00
_cell.angle_gamma   90.00
#
_symmetry.space_group_name_H-M   'P 1'
#
loop_
_entity.id
_entity.type
_entity.pdbx_description
1 polymer ?
#
loop_
_entity_poly.entity_id
_entity_poly.type
_entity_poly.pdbx_seq_one_letter_code
_entity_poly.pdbx_strand_id
1 'polypeptide(L)'
;MSARSQIPAKQNNASHTIAFPARDALYLSSSEKTFANDELLPSLPVPSLSETISKYLDSVKGLVTEDEFMRTTEIAQNFQNGIGEELHAKLLQKAVTERNWLEKWWENVAYLSQRTPLIPLCSMSGFTNMGNVWPPTAGTQMERAALLLHFQLQFWKILRKEQLKPHNSHNVPWSMHQFRRYFNTVRVPGETTDKLECFFHTELEEPMSPTHLVILHGGHIFTFDAVDEYGDILTPPELQLQFQRIEDWCKENAPGASVGALTLADRTTWAKNRKWLLKLNPENELHMETIDTALGIVVLDEAEPADLTGVCAQTLTGDALNRWSDKSISCIVFKNGTFGLISD
;
A
#
# COMPACT_ATOMS: atom_id res chain seq x y z
N MET A 1 -65.73 -21.48 33.81
CA MET A 1 -64.46 -22.16 33.46
C MET A 1 -64.25 -22.05 31.96
N SER A 2 -63.28 -21.26 31.52
CA SER A 2 -62.47 -21.53 30.31
C SER A 2 -61.44 -20.40 30.20
N ALA A 3 -60.19 -20.76 30.52
CA ALA A 3 -59.04 -19.88 30.48
C ALA A 3 -58.62 -19.66 29.02
N ARG A 4 -58.42 -18.39 28.64
CA ARG A 4 -57.76 -18.00 27.39
C ARG A 4 -56.26 -18.25 27.56
N SER A 5 -55.72 -19.24 26.86
CA SER A 5 -54.27 -19.46 26.77
C SER A 5 -53.64 -18.37 25.89
N GLN A 6 -52.71 -17.61 26.46
CA GLN A 6 -51.80 -16.75 25.71
C GLN A 6 -50.80 -17.62 24.94
N ILE A 7 -50.70 -17.41 23.62
CA ILE A 7 -49.64 -17.96 22.79
C ILE A 7 -48.52 -16.91 22.75
N PRO A 8 -47.29 -17.20 23.18
CA PRO A 8 -46.20 -16.23 23.09
C PRO A 8 -45.69 -16.13 21.64
N ALA A 9 -45.52 -14.89 21.17
CA ALA A 9 -44.91 -14.58 19.90
C ALA A 9 -43.44 -15.03 19.90
N LYS A 10 -43.07 -15.92 18.96
CA LYS A 10 -41.67 -16.22 18.66
C LYS A 10 -41.06 -15.01 17.95
N GLN A 11 -40.17 -14.30 18.64
CA GLN A 11 -39.23 -13.37 18.01
C GLN A 11 -38.31 -14.16 17.08
N ASN A 12 -38.40 -13.86 15.79
CA ASN A 12 -37.58 -14.46 14.75
C ASN A 12 -36.38 -13.54 14.49
N ASN A 13 -35.41 -13.51 15.41
CA ASN A 13 -34.10 -12.90 15.16
C ASN A 13 -33.17 -13.97 14.59
N ALA A 14 -33.34 -14.31 13.32
CA ALA A 14 -32.34 -15.05 12.58
C ALA A 14 -31.34 -14.03 12.02
N SER A 15 -30.23 -13.81 12.74
CA SER A 15 -29.03 -13.26 12.14
C SER A 15 -28.57 -14.27 11.08
N HIS A 16 -28.79 -13.97 9.81
CA HIS A 16 -28.28 -14.79 8.70
C HIS A 16 -26.76 -14.64 8.64
N THR A 17 -26.05 -15.45 9.42
CA THR A 17 -24.60 -15.59 9.30
C THR A 17 -24.31 -16.28 7.98
N ILE A 18 -23.80 -15.53 7.00
CA ILE A 18 -23.31 -16.10 5.74
C ILE A 18 -22.13 -17.00 6.10
N ALA A 19 -22.27 -18.30 5.88
CA ALA A 19 -21.20 -19.28 6.08
C ALA A 19 -20.31 -19.29 4.84
N PHE A 20 -19.05 -18.88 5.00
CA PHE A 20 -18.07 -18.96 3.93
C PHE A 20 -17.54 -20.40 3.76
N PRO A 21 -17.10 -20.79 2.55
CA PRO A 21 -16.32 -22.02 2.36
C PRO A 21 -15.13 -22.08 3.33
N ALA A 22 -14.70 -23.29 3.74
CA ALA A 22 -13.66 -23.46 4.76
C ALA A 22 -12.35 -22.70 4.48
N ARG A 23 -11.96 -22.58 3.20
CA ARG A 23 -10.83 -21.77 2.77
C ARG A 23 -11.04 -20.28 3.04
N ASP A 24 -12.23 -19.78 2.71
CA ASP A 24 -12.54 -18.36 2.79
C ASP A 24 -12.74 -17.92 4.24
N ALA A 25 -13.22 -18.81 5.11
CA ALA A 25 -13.28 -18.60 6.55
C ALA A 25 -11.91 -18.38 7.23
N LEU A 26 -10.79 -18.65 6.53
CA LEU A 26 -9.44 -18.36 7.03
C LEU A 26 -9.15 -16.85 7.07
N TYR A 27 -9.73 -16.08 6.15
CA TYR A 27 -9.44 -14.65 5.99
C TYR A 27 -10.68 -13.76 5.91
N LEU A 28 -11.88 -14.32 5.74
CA LEU A 28 -13.13 -13.57 5.77
C LEU A 28 -13.83 -13.67 7.13
N SER A 29 -14.51 -12.60 7.51
CA SER A 29 -15.37 -12.52 8.69
C SER A 29 -16.77 -12.05 8.29
N SER A 30 -17.79 -12.77 8.75
CA SER A 30 -19.20 -12.37 8.61
C SER A 30 -19.75 -11.71 9.88
N SER A 31 -19.01 -11.77 11.00
CA SER A 31 -19.43 -11.24 12.30
C SER A 31 -18.67 -9.98 12.73
N GLU A 32 -17.42 -9.81 12.30
CA GLU A 32 -16.57 -8.69 12.69
C GLU A 32 -16.11 -7.92 11.45
N LYS A 33 -16.23 -6.59 11.50
CA LYS A 33 -15.78 -5.70 10.43
C LYS A 33 -14.27 -5.50 10.48
N THR A 34 -13.64 -5.37 9.32
CA THR A 34 -12.17 -5.25 9.17
C THR A 34 -11.54 -4.22 10.12
N PHE A 35 -12.13 -3.03 10.25
CA PHE A 35 -11.56 -1.94 11.06
C PHE A 35 -12.18 -1.83 12.46
N ALA A 36 -13.01 -2.79 12.88
CA ALA A 36 -13.80 -2.69 14.12
C ALA A 36 -12.96 -2.50 15.39
N ASN A 37 -11.74 -3.01 15.41
CA ASN A 37 -10.86 -2.95 16.57
C ASN A 37 -9.98 -1.70 16.62
N ASP A 38 -9.84 -0.95 15.52
CA ASP A 38 -8.87 0.16 15.44
C ASP A 38 -9.12 1.25 16.49
N GLU A 39 -10.39 1.56 16.80
CA GLU A 39 -10.76 2.52 17.85
C GLU A 39 -10.60 1.99 19.28
N LEU A 40 -10.49 0.67 19.44
CA LEU A 40 -10.35 0.01 20.74
C LEU A 40 -8.89 -0.24 21.14
N LEU A 41 -7.94 -0.07 20.20
CA LEU A 41 -6.52 -0.28 20.47
C LEU A 41 -5.96 0.71 21.50
N PRO A 42 -5.07 0.26 22.39
CA PRO A 42 -4.40 1.15 23.33
C PRO A 42 -3.53 2.18 22.58
N SER A 43 -3.36 3.35 23.17
CA SER A 43 -2.44 4.36 22.66
C SER A 43 -1.00 3.85 22.66
N LEU A 44 -0.17 4.31 21.72
CA LEU A 44 1.25 3.97 21.67
C LEU A 44 1.94 4.50 22.94
N PRO A 45 2.54 3.64 23.78
CA PRO A 45 3.17 4.08 25.01
C PRO A 45 4.43 4.92 24.72
N VAL A 46 4.81 5.76 25.67
CA VAL A 46 6.11 6.42 25.70
C VAL A 46 7.01 5.64 26.67
N PRO A 47 8.10 4.99 26.22
CA PRO A 47 9.03 4.29 27.10
C PRO A 47 9.71 5.27 28.06
N SER A 48 10.12 4.81 29.25
CA SER A 48 10.84 5.69 30.18
C SER A 48 12.18 6.14 29.60
N LEU A 49 12.59 7.38 29.92
CA LEU A 49 13.87 7.92 29.48
C LEU A 49 15.04 7.06 29.97
N SER A 50 15.01 6.60 31.22
CA SER A 50 16.07 5.77 31.81
C SER A 50 16.21 4.42 31.13
N GLU A 51 15.10 3.73 30.83
CA GLU A 51 15.16 2.45 30.09
C GLU A 51 15.65 2.66 28.66
N THR A 52 15.24 3.75 28.02
CA THR A 52 15.68 4.11 26.67
C THR A 52 17.19 4.32 26.63
N ILE A 53 17.74 5.09 27.58
CA ILE A 53 19.19 5.34 27.69
C ILE A 53 19.95 4.05 28.00
N SER A 54 19.44 3.21 28.91
CA SER A 54 20.07 1.93 29.23
C SER A 54 20.12 1.00 28.01
N LYS A 55 19.03 0.88 27.24
CA LYS A 55 19.00 0.06 26.02
C LYS A 55 19.87 0.64 24.91
N TYR A 56 19.92 1.97 24.79
CA TYR A 56 20.84 2.64 23.87
C TYR A 56 22.30 2.28 24.17
N LEU A 57 22.73 2.43 25.43
CA LEU A 57 24.10 2.09 25.84
C LEU A 57 24.42 0.61 25.62
N ASP A 58 23.49 -0.30 25.94
CA ASP A 58 23.67 -1.73 25.67
C ASP A 58 23.86 -2.00 24.16
N SER A 59 23.08 -1.33 23.30
CA SER A 59 23.16 -1.50 21.85
C SER A 59 24.48 -1.00 21.23
N VAL A 60 25.07 0.07 21.76
CA VAL A 60 26.31 0.64 21.21
C VAL A 60 27.57 -0.04 21.73
N LYS A 61 27.50 -0.74 22.87
CA LYS A 61 28.65 -1.38 23.52
C LYS A 61 29.40 -2.35 22.61
N GLY A 62 28.69 -3.04 21.72
CA GLY A 62 29.29 -3.97 20.75
C GLY A 62 29.89 -3.30 19.50
N LEU A 63 29.72 -1.98 19.34
CA LEU A 63 30.07 -1.23 18.12
C LEU A 63 31.26 -0.30 18.30
N VAL A 64 31.69 -0.05 19.54
CA VAL A 64 32.67 0.99 19.88
C VAL A 64 33.79 0.45 20.78
N THR A 65 34.91 1.15 20.83
CA THR A 65 36.00 0.87 21.77
C THR A 65 35.61 1.23 23.22
N GLU A 66 36.36 0.74 24.20
CA GLU A 66 36.09 1.05 25.62
C GLU A 66 36.14 2.57 25.89
N ASP A 67 37.13 3.28 25.33
CA ASP A 67 37.26 4.73 25.50
C ASP A 67 36.07 5.48 24.88
N GLU A 68 35.60 5.06 23.70
CA GLU A 68 34.40 5.61 23.06
C GLU A 68 33.13 5.27 23.85
N PHE A 69 33.04 4.07 24.42
CA PHE A 69 31.92 3.66 25.27
C PHE A 69 31.84 4.49 26.55
N MET A 70 32.96 4.72 27.22
CA MET A 70 33.04 5.61 28.40
C MET A 70 32.54 7.01 28.05
N ARG A 71 33.03 7.59 26.94
CA ARG A 71 32.59 8.91 26.47
C ARG A 71 31.10 8.93 26.11
N THR A 72 30.61 7.89 25.44
CA THR A 72 29.19 7.78 25.08
C THR A 72 28.31 7.66 26.31
N THR A 73 28.76 6.93 27.32
CA THR A 73 28.09 6.79 28.62
C THR A 73 27.97 8.13 29.33
N GLU A 74 29.06 8.91 29.36
CA GLU A 74 29.04 10.26 29.94
C GLU A 74 28.03 11.18 29.22
N ILE A 75 28.03 11.18 27.88
CA ILE A 75 27.07 11.95 27.08
C ILE A 75 25.62 11.53 27.38
N ALA A 76 25.35 10.23 27.41
CA ALA A 76 24.00 9.70 27.63
C ALA A 76 23.49 10.02 29.05
N GLN A 77 24.36 9.96 30.06
CA GLN A 77 24.02 10.34 31.42
C GLN A 77 23.78 11.85 31.55
N ASN A 78 24.62 12.68 30.94
CA ASN A 78 24.43 14.13 30.90
C ASN A 78 23.14 14.53 30.18
N PHE A 79 22.79 13.83 29.10
CA PHE A 79 21.51 14.03 28.41
C PHE A 79 20.33 13.64 29.31
N GLN A 80 20.38 12.45 29.93
CA GLN A 80 19.32 11.95 30.82
C GLN A 80 19.05 12.90 31.98
N ASN A 81 20.10 13.41 32.63
CA ASN A 81 20.01 14.28 33.81
C ASN A 81 19.98 15.78 33.45
N GLY A 82 19.81 16.10 32.16
CA GLY A 82 19.83 17.46 31.64
C GLY A 82 18.71 17.69 30.64
N ILE A 83 19.04 18.17 29.44
CA ILE A 83 18.05 18.54 28.41
C ILE A 83 17.11 17.38 28.00
N GLY A 84 17.56 16.13 28.14
CA GLY A 84 16.75 14.95 27.83
C GLY A 84 15.50 14.82 28.70
N GLU A 85 15.57 15.22 29.97
CA GLU A 85 14.40 15.21 30.87
C GLU A 85 13.35 16.23 30.40
N GLU A 86 13.77 17.44 30.02
CA GLU A 86 12.87 18.48 29.50
C GLU A 86 12.21 18.04 28.19
N LEU A 87 12.99 17.46 27.26
CA LEU A 87 12.48 16.96 25.99
C LEU A 87 11.52 15.78 26.19
N HIS A 88 11.83 14.88 27.13
CA HIS A 88 10.96 13.76 27.46
C HIS A 88 9.64 14.21 28.11
N ALA A 89 9.67 15.23 28.98
CA ALA A 89 8.46 15.82 29.55
C ALA A 89 7.55 16.42 28.45
N LYS A 90 8.13 17.10 27.46
CA LYS A 90 7.39 17.60 26.28
C LYS A 90 6.80 16.46 25.44
N LEU A 91 7.53 15.36 25.28
CA LEU A 91 7.04 14.16 24.58
C LEU A 91 5.85 13.53 25.31
N LEU A 92 5.93 13.40 26.64
CA LEU A 92 4.82 12.90 27.45
C LEU A 92 3.58 13.79 27.32
N GLN A 93 3.74 15.11 27.35
CA GLN A 93 2.63 16.05 27.13
C GLN A 93 1.98 15.87 25.77
N LYS A 94 2.77 15.71 24.70
CA LYS A 94 2.25 15.42 23.34
C LYS A 94 1.48 14.10 23.30
N ALA A 95 1.96 13.06 23.98
CA ALA A 95 1.32 11.75 24.00
C ALA A 95 -0.03 11.72 24.74
N VAL A 96 -0.33 12.71 25.60
CA VAL A 96 -1.65 12.84 26.24
C VAL A 96 -2.75 13.15 25.22
N THR A 97 -2.43 13.89 24.15
CA THR A 97 -3.43 14.37 23.18
C THR A 97 -3.53 13.51 21.92
N GLU A 98 -2.69 12.47 21.77
CA GLU A 98 -2.57 11.69 20.55
C GLU A 98 -2.59 10.18 20.84
N ARG A 99 -3.45 9.42 20.12
CA ARG A 99 -3.47 7.94 20.26
C ARG A 99 -2.15 7.31 19.82
N ASN A 100 -1.50 7.89 18.83
CA ASN A 100 -0.16 7.51 18.39
C ASN A 100 0.68 8.78 18.21
N TRP A 101 1.48 9.11 19.23
CA TRP A 101 2.32 10.31 19.24
C TRP A 101 3.42 10.31 18.15
N LEU A 102 3.76 9.14 17.62
CA LEU A 102 4.86 8.94 16.68
C LEU A 102 4.39 8.98 15.22
N GLU A 103 3.15 8.59 14.92
CA GLU A 103 2.63 8.36 13.56
C GLU A 103 3.01 9.47 12.57
N LYS A 104 2.62 10.71 12.85
CA LYS A 104 2.88 11.85 11.96
C LYS A 104 4.37 12.17 11.85
N TRP A 105 5.15 12.00 12.92
CA TRP A 105 6.59 12.23 12.87
C TRP A 105 7.31 11.14 12.08
N TRP A 106 6.91 9.88 12.25
CA TRP A 106 7.44 8.76 11.49
C TRP A 106 7.15 8.93 10.00
N GLU A 107 5.88 9.16 9.64
CA GLU A 107 5.47 9.37 8.26
C GLU A 107 6.24 10.54 7.61
N ASN A 108 6.33 11.68 8.29
CA ASN A 108 7.01 12.84 7.72
C ASN A 108 8.53 12.68 7.69
N VAL A 109 9.18 12.39 8.81
CA VAL A 109 10.64 12.43 8.92
C VAL A 109 11.29 11.23 8.24
N ALA A 110 10.72 10.03 8.41
CA ALA A 110 11.29 8.81 7.84
C ALA A 110 11.01 8.72 6.34
N TYR A 111 9.88 9.24 5.85
CA TYR A 111 9.47 9.09 4.45
C TYR A 111 9.23 10.42 3.75
N LEU A 112 8.21 11.19 4.11
CA LEU A 112 7.69 12.28 3.27
C LEU A 112 8.62 13.48 3.14
N SER A 113 9.57 13.72 4.04
CA SER A 113 10.57 14.79 3.93
C SER A 113 11.86 14.34 3.24
N GLN A 114 12.09 13.03 3.07
CA GLN A 114 13.26 12.53 2.35
C GLN A 114 13.20 13.01 0.90
N ARG A 115 14.31 13.54 0.39
CA ARG A 115 14.36 14.11 -0.97
C ARG A 115 15.00 13.16 -1.98
N THR A 116 15.53 12.02 -1.56
CA THR A 116 16.09 11.00 -2.46
C THR A 116 15.01 10.38 -3.35
N PRO A 117 15.37 9.81 -4.51
CA PRO A 117 14.46 8.99 -5.31
C PRO A 117 13.80 7.88 -4.48
N LEU A 118 12.54 7.55 -4.78
CA LEU A 118 11.85 6.45 -4.10
C LEU A 118 12.37 5.09 -4.57
N ILE A 119 12.51 4.92 -5.88
CA ILE A 119 13.15 3.74 -6.45
C ILE A 119 14.63 4.06 -6.68
N PRO A 120 15.58 3.23 -6.21
CA PRO A 120 15.41 1.99 -5.43
C PRO A 120 15.56 2.16 -3.91
N LEU A 121 15.58 3.40 -3.40
CA LEU A 121 16.10 3.69 -2.05
C LEU A 121 15.06 3.62 -0.92
N CYS A 122 13.78 3.71 -1.24
CA CYS A 122 12.67 3.78 -0.28
C CYS A 122 11.58 2.74 -0.58
N SER A 123 11.22 2.57 -1.85
CA SER A 123 10.19 1.62 -2.26
C SER A 123 10.58 0.19 -1.94
N MET A 124 9.59 -0.62 -1.54
CA MET A 124 9.77 -2.03 -1.25
C MET A 124 9.25 -2.89 -2.39
N SER A 125 10.10 -3.80 -2.89
CA SER A 125 9.71 -4.81 -3.87
C SER A 125 9.44 -6.16 -3.20
N GLY A 126 8.32 -6.79 -3.52
CA GLY A 126 7.98 -8.16 -3.14
C GLY A 126 7.74 -9.04 -4.36
N PHE A 127 7.90 -10.34 -4.18
CA PHE A 127 7.55 -11.35 -5.17
C PHE A 127 6.89 -12.52 -4.47
N THR A 128 6.07 -13.27 -5.20
CA THR A 128 5.53 -14.54 -4.71
C THR A 128 6.18 -15.68 -5.49
N ASN A 129 6.73 -16.67 -4.78
CA ASN A 129 7.28 -17.84 -5.44
C ASN A 129 6.14 -18.73 -5.99
N MET A 130 5.75 -18.44 -7.23
CA MET A 130 4.72 -19.17 -7.97
C MET A 130 5.30 -20.24 -8.90
N GLY A 131 6.60 -20.54 -8.83
CA GLY A 131 7.28 -21.38 -9.84
C GLY A 131 6.69 -22.79 -10.02
N ASN A 132 6.03 -23.33 -8.99
CA ASN A 132 5.35 -24.63 -9.06
C ASN A 132 3.98 -24.59 -9.76
N VAL A 133 3.33 -23.42 -9.82
CA VAL A 133 1.99 -23.22 -10.41
C VAL A 133 2.10 -22.50 -11.74
N TRP A 134 2.86 -21.40 -11.77
CA TRP A 134 3.14 -20.55 -12.92
C TRP A 134 4.66 -20.42 -13.11
N PRO A 135 5.34 -21.45 -13.64
CA PRO A 135 6.74 -21.31 -14.02
C PRO A 135 6.89 -20.23 -15.11
N PRO A 136 8.09 -19.63 -15.27
CA PRO A 136 8.35 -18.72 -16.39
C PRO A 136 7.97 -19.38 -17.72
N THR A 137 7.08 -18.77 -18.49
CA THR A 137 6.54 -19.32 -19.74
C THR A 137 6.17 -18.18 -20.69
N ALA A 138 6.83 -18.12 -21.85
CA ALA A 138 6.53 -17.13 -22.89
C ALA A 138 5.06 -17.21 -23.34
N GLY A 139 4.47 -16.06 -23.67
CA GLY A 139 3.08 -15.98 -24.15
C GLY A 139 2.02 -16.05 -23.05
N THR A 140 2.40 -16.10 -21.76
CA THR A 140 1.44 -16.19 -20.64
C THR A 140 1.20 -14.86 -19.92
N GLN A 141 1.87 -13.77 -20.33
CA GLN A 141 1.82 -12.47 -19.64
C GLN A 141 0.39 -11.93 -19.48
N MET A 142 -0.39 -11.83 -20.56
CA MET A 142 -1.73 -11.25 -20.52
C MET A 142 -2.72 -12.07 -19.69
N GLU A 143 -2.70 -13.40 -19.85
CA GLU A 143 -3.55 -14.32 -19.07
C GLU A 143 -3.23 -14.24 -17.57
N ARG A 144 -1.95 -14.28 -17.21
CA ARG A 144 -1.52 -14.23 -15.81
C ARG A 144 -1.72 -12.85 -15.20
N ALA A 145 -1.53 -11.76 -15.96
CA ALA A 145 -1.86 -10.41 -15.54
C ALA A 145 -3.35 -10.29 -15.19
N ALA A 146 -4.22 -10.83 -16.05
CA ALA A 146 -5.67 -10.81 -15.84
C ALA A 146 -6.09 -11.60 -14.58
N LEU A 147 -5.54 -12.80 -14.38
CA LEU A 147 -5.84 -13.60 -13.19
C LEU A 147 -5.32 -12.94 -11.91
N LEU A 148 -4.08 -12.46 -11.91
CA LEU A 148 -3.46 -11.78 -10.77
C LEU A 148 -4.26 -10.55 -10.37
N LEU A 149 -4.59 -9.70 -11.34
CA LEU A 149 -5.37 -8.50 -11.12
C LEU A 149 -6.78 -8.84 -10.62
N HIS A 150 -7.45 -9.84 -11.22
CA HIS A 150 -8.76 -10.26 -10.75
C HIS A 150 -8.74 -10.62 -9.26
N PHE A 151 -7.74 -11.38 -8.79
CA PHE A 151 -7.61 -11.71 -7.37
C PHE A 151 -7.27 -10.51 -6.49
N GLN A 152 -6.47 -9.56 -6.97
CA GLN A 152 -6.24 -8.29 -6.25
C GLN A 152 -7.53 -7.47 -6.13
N LEU A 153 -8.35 -7.43 -7.18
CA LEU A 153 -9.63 -6.73 -7.16
C LEU A 153 -10.64 -7.43 -6.24
N GLN A 154 -10.62 -8.76 -6.14
CA GLN A 154 -11.40 -9.48 -5.12
C GLN A 154 -10.98 -9.05 -3.71
N PHE A 155 -9.68 -8.89 -3.47
CA PHE A 155 -9.17 -8.37 -2.20
C PHE A 155 -9.62 -6.93 -1.93
N TRP A 156 -9.60 -6.06 -2.95
CA TRP A 156 -10.20 -4.72 -2.86
C TRP A 156 -11.68 -4.75 -2.48
N LYS A 157 -12.50 -5.61 -3.10
CA LYS A 157 -13.93 -5.76 -2.78
C LYS A 157 -14.14 -6.27 -1.35
N ILE A 158 -13.29 -7.18 -0.88
CA ILE A 158 -13.29 -7.65 0.52
C ILE A 158 -13.01 -6.49 1.49
N LEU A 159 -12.02 -5.64 1.20
CA LEU A 159 -11.70 -4.47 2.03
C LEU A 159 -12.83 -3.44 2.00
N ARG A 160 -13.40 -3.12 0.82
CA ARG A 160 -14.52 -2.18 0.71
C ARG A 160 -15.74 -2.61 1.51
N LYS A 161 -16.03 -3.92 1.56
CA LYS A 161 -17.14 -4.49 2.33
C LYS A 161 -16.81 -4.70 3.82
N GLU A 162 -15.57 -4.39 4.22
CA GLU A 162 -15.02 -4.66 5.53
C GLU A 162 -15.21 -6.12 5.96
N GLN A 163 -14.96 -7.04 5.04
CA GLN A 163 -15.10 -8.49 5.23
C GLN A 163 -13.77 -9.18 5.53
N LEU A 164 -12.63 -8.50 5.40
CA LEU A 164 -11.35 -9.05 5.82
C LEU A 164 -11.36 -9.22 7.34
N LYS A 165 -11.04 -10.42 7.81
CA LYS A 165 -10.99 -10.74 9.23
C LYS A 165 -9.95 -9.86 9.94
N PRO A 166 -10.31 -9.16 11.04
CA PRO A 166 -9.34 -8.39 11.80
C PRO A 166 -8.15 -9.24 12.25
N HIS A 167 -6.95 -8.73 12.00
CA HIS A 167 -5.73 -9.44 12.38
C HIS A 167 -5.55 -9.40 13.91
N ASN A 168 -5.08 -10.52 14.45
CA ASN A 168 -4.65 -10.62 15.83
C ASN A 168 -3.52 -11.63 15.95
N SER A 169 -2.70 -11.49 16.98
CA SER A 169 -1.68 -12.48 17.37
C SER A 169 -1.88 -12.82 18.83
N HIS A 170 -2.06 -14.11 19.13
CA HIS A 170 -2.32 -14.59 20.49
C HIS A 170 -3.48 -13.83 21.19
N ASN A 171 -4.57 -13.59 20.45
CA ASN A 171 -5.73 -12.79 20.88
C ASN A 171 -5.46 -11.30 21.15
N VAL A 172 -4.31 -10.78 20.72
CA VAL A 172 -4.02 -9.33 20.74
C VAL A 172 -4.38 -8.76 19.37
N PRO A 173 -5.43 -7.93 19.26
CA PRO A 173 -5.81 -7.32 17.99
C PRO A 173 -4.72 -6.37 17.50
N TRP A 174 -4.50 -6.36 16.18
CA TRP A 174 -3.59 -5.45 15.52
C TRP A 174 -4.38 -4.36 14.79
N SER A 175 -3.73 -3.23 14.53
CA SER A 175 -4.35 -2.20 13.72
C SER A 175 -4.46 -2.68 12.28
N MET A 176 -5.61 -2.40 11.67
CA MET A 176 -5.89 -2.69 10.27
C MET A 176 -5.77 -1.41 9.41
N HIS A 177 -5.44 -0.26 10.01
CA HIS A 177 -5.44 1.06 9.37
C HIS A 177 -4.62 1.11 8.07
N GLN A 178 -3.49 0.41 7.99
CA GLN A 178 -2.64 0.39 6.78
C GLN A 178 -3.36 -0.18 5.54
N PHE A 179 -4.36 -1.07 5.71
CA PHE A 179 -5.13 -1.60 4.59
C PHE A 179 -5.95 -0.52 3.87
N ARG A 180 -6.26 0.61 4.54
CA ARG A 180 -6.90 1.77 3.90
C ARG A 180 -6.01 2.44 2.85
N ARG A 181 -4.69 2.24 2.94
CA ARG A 181 -3.69 2.85 2.05
C ARG A 181 -3.20 1.89 0.96
N TYR A 182 -3.77 0.69 0.88
CA TYR A 182 -3.32 -0.31 -0.09
C TYR A 182 -3.75 0.06 -1.51
N PHE A 183 -5.04 0.36 -1.71
CA PHE A 183 -5.60 0.79 -2.99
C PHE A 183 -5.81 2.31 -3.02
N ASN A 184 -5.96 2.86 -4.22
CA ASN A 184 -6.36 4.27 -4.44
C ASN A 184 -5.49 5.26 -3.64
N THR A 185 -4.20 4.97 -3.49
CA THR A 185 -3.29 5.77 -2.67
C THR A 185 -2.06 6.13 -3.46
N VAL A 186 -1.60 7.37 -3.29
CA VAL A 186 -0.46 7.93 -4.00
C VAL A 186 0.32 8.89 -3.09
N ARG A 187 1.62 8.96 -3.30
CA ARG A 187 2.49 9.96 -2.69
C ARG A 187 2.79 11.09 -3.67
N VAL A 188 2.07 12.19 -3.52
CA VAL A 188 2.24 13.38 -4.36
C VAL A 188 3.54 14.11 -3.97
N PRO A 189 4.44 14.38 -4.92
CA PRO A 189 5.71 15.04 -4.62
C PRO A 189 5.51 16.52 -4.23
N GLY A 190 6.20 16.95 -3.18
CA GLY A 190 6.34 18.36 -2.82
C GLY A 190 7.80 18.81 -2.89
N GLU A 191 8.06 20.12 -2.87
CA GLU A 191 9.45 20.60 -2.99
C GLU A 191 10.28 20.31 -1.73
N THR A 192 9.67 20.35 -0.55
CA THR A 192 10.34 20.07 0.73
C THR A 192 9.75 18.87 1.47
N THR A 193 8.47 18.59 1.24
CA THR A 193 7.73 17.52 1.90
C THR A 193 6.65 17.03 0.94
N ASP A 194 6.60 15.72 0.73
CA ASP A 194 5.58 15.07 -0.07
C ASP A 194 4.28 14.95 0.73
N LYS A 195 3.20 14.55 0.07
CA LYS A 195 1.91 14.30 0.72
C LYS A 195 1.40 12.93 0.30
N LEU A 196 0.98 12.13 1.27
CA LEU A 196 0.23 10.92 0.99
C LEU A 196 -1.25 11.29 0.81
N GLU A 197 -1.84 10.90 -0.31
CA GLU A 197 -3.26 11.06 -0.59
C GLU A 197 -3.89 9.69 -0.78
N CYS A 198 -5.01 9.46 -0.08
CA CYS A 198 -5.78 8.23 -0.13
C CYS A 198 -7.21 8.57 -0.53
N PHE A 199 -7.69 7.87 -1.55
CA PHE A 199 -9.02 8.01 -2.14
C PHE A 199 -9.86 6.74 -1.95
N PHE A 200 -9.32 5.74 -1.24
CA PHE A 200 -10.04 4.52 -0.88
C PHE A 200 -11.05 4.83 0.23
N HIS A 201 -12.26 4.34 0.03
CA HIS A 201 -13.32 4.39 1.03
C HIS A 201 -13.93 2.99 1.20
N THR A 202 -14.51 2.69 2.36
CA THR A 202 -15.35 1.50 2.51
C THR A 202 -16.78 1.79 2.05
N GLU A 203 -17.60 0.77 1.80
CA GLU A 203 -19.02 0.94 1.47
C GLU A 203 -19.83 1.56 2.63
N LEU A 204 -19.30 1.52 3.86
CA LEU A 204 -19.90 2.19 5.02
C LEU A 204 -19.60 3.69 5.05
N GLU A 205 -18.52 4.12 4.41
CA GLU A 205 -18.05 5.51 4.38
C GLU A 205 -18.61 6.23 3.16
N GLU A 206 -18.41 5.66 1.97
CA GLU A 206 -18.88 6.22 0.70
C GLU A 206 -19.42 5.11 -0.20
N PRO A 207 -20.58 5.29 -0.86
CA PRO A 207 -21.15 4.28 -1.75
C PRO A 207 -20.20 3.86 -2.88
N MET A 208 -19.38 4.80 -3.37
CA MET A 208 -18.45 4.62 -4.48
C MET A 208 -17.02 4.93 -4.05
N SER A 209 -16.05 4.32 -4.73
CA SER A 209 -14.61 4.64 -4.71
C SER A 209 -14.10 4.54 -6.13
N PRO A 210 -13.01 5.23 -6.52
CA PRO A 210 -12.47 5.08 -7.86
C PRO A 210 -12.16 3.61 -8.18
N THR A 211 -12.61 3.17 -9.36
CA THR A 211 -12.61 1.77 -9.81
C THR A 211 -11.68 1.50 -10.98
N HIS A 212 -11.03 2.54 -11.51
CA HIS A 212 -10.14 2.42 -12.65
C HIS A 212 -8.75 1.99 -12.26
N LEU A 213 -8.07 1.37 -13.22
CA LEU A 213 -6.66 1.02 -13.15
C LEU A 213 -5.86 1.92 -14.09
N VAL A 214 -4.56 2.00 -13.81
CA VAL A 214 -3.59 2.57 -14.75
C VAL A 214 -2.64 1.47 -15.22
N ILE A 215 -2.40 1.45 -16.53
CA ILE A 215 -1.57 0.43 -17.18
C ILE A 215 -0.41 1.13 -17.86
N LEU A 216 0.81 0.69 -17.54
CA LEU A 216 2.03 1.17 -18.18
C LEU A 216 2.56 0.11 -19.13
N HIS A 217 2.70 0.48 -20.40
CA HIS A 217 3.25 -0.41 -21.43
C HIS A 217 3.83 0.39 -22.59
N GLY A 218 5.04 0.03 -23.04
CA GLY A 218 5.69 0.69 -24.18
C GLY A 218 5.91 2.21 -24.04
N GLY A 219 6.03 2.73 -22.81
CA GLY A 219 6.16 4.17 -22.53
C GLY A 219 4.85 4.94 -22.56
N HIS A 220 3.72 4.25 -22.73
CA HIS A 220 2.37 4.81 -22.73
C HIS A 220 1.66 4.55 -21.39
N ILE A 221 0.66 5.38 -21.10
CA ILE A 221 -0.20 5.28 -19.92
C ILE A 221 -1.63 5.08 -20.42
N PHE A 222 -2.25 3.96 -20.05
CA PHE A 222 -3.63 3.64 -20.37
C PHE A 222 -4.47 3.56 -19.09
N THR A 223 -5.79 3.66 -19.24
CA THR A 223 -6.72 3.45 -18.14
C THR A 223 -8.00 2.80 -18.63
N PHE A 224 -8.62 2.00 -17.75
CA PHE A 224 -9.97 1.48 -17.91
C PHE A 224 -10.56 1.17 -16.53
N ASP A 225 -11.89 1.18 -16.42
CA ASP A 225 -12.61 0.74 -15.23
C ASP A 225 -12.49 -0.76 -15.03
N ALA A 226 -12.05 -1.17 -13.83
CA ALA A 226 -11.90 -2.58 -13.47
C ALA A 226 -13.18 -3.20 -12.88
N VAL A 227 -14.20 -2.36 -12.70
CA VAL A 227 -15.50 -2.68 -12.14
C VAL A 227 -16.56 -2.10 -13.05
N ASP A 228 -17.59 -2.87 -13.35
CA ASP A 228 -18.69 -2.45 -14.21
C ASP A 228 -19.69 -1.52 -13.49
N GLU A 229 -20.70 -1.06 -14.23
CA GLU A 229 -21.77 -0.20 -13.72
C GLU A 229 -22.64 -0.85 -12.62
N TYR A 230 -22.56 -2.17 -12.44
CA TYR A 230 -23.29 -2.93 -11.42
C TYR A 230 -22.47 -3.16 -10.15
N GLY A 231 -21.19 -2.74 -10.13
CA GLY A 231 -20.28 -2.96 -9.00
C GLY A 231 -19.61 -4.34 -9.02
N ASP A 232 -19.63 -5.02 -10.16
CA ASP A 232 -18.97 -6.30 -10.36
C ASP A 232 -17.61 -6.15 -11.03
N ILE A 233 -16.65 -6.90 -10.51
CA ILE A 233 -15.27 -6.88 -10.99
C ILE A 233 -15.23 -7.57 -12.35
N LEU A 234 -14.54 -6.96 -13.31
CA LEU A 234 -14.30 -7.58 -14.61
C LEU A 234 -13.70 -8.99 -14.44
N THR A 235 -14.24 -9.94 -15.20
CA THR A 235 -13.79 -11.32 -15.19
C THR A 235 -12.38 -11.44 -15.79
N PRO A 236 -11.61 -12.50 -15.48
CA PRO A 236 -10.29 -12.68 -16.07
C PRO A 236 -10.28 -12.63 -17.62
N PRO A 237 -11.25 -13.23 -18.35
CA PRO A 237 -11.31 -13.07 -19.80
C PRO A 237 -11.52 -11.62 -20.28
N GLU A 238 -12.32 -10.83 -19.57
CA GLU A 238 -12.55 -9.42 -19.90
C GLU A 238 -11.30 -8.58 -19.63
N LEU A 239 -10.63 -8.79 -18.49
CA LEU A 239 -9.35 -8.15 -18.17
C LEU A 239 -8.26 -8.52 -19.18
N GLN A 240 -8.17 -9.80 -19.57
CA GLN A 240 -7.23 -10.27 -20.58
C GLN A 240 -7.48 -9.58 -21.92
N LEU A 241 -8.75 -9.40 -22.32
CA LEU A 241 -9.10 -8.67 -23.54
C LEU A 241 -8.64 -7.21 -23.48
N GLN A 242 -8.76 -6.53 -22.34
CA GLN A 242 -8.25 -5.16 -22.18
C GLN A 242 -6.72 -5.11 -22.35
N PHE A 243 -6.00 -6.02 -21.71
CA PHE A 243 -4.54 -6.07 -21.82
C PHE A 243 -4.08 -6.44 -23.23
N GLN A 244 -4.75 -7.38 -23.91
CA GLN A 244 -4.43 -7.75 -25.29
C GLN A 244 -4.60 -6.56 -26.24
N ARG A 245 -5.67 -5.78 -26.08
CA ARG A 245 -5.89 -4.56 -26.88
C ARG A 245 -4.77 -3.54 -26.68
N ILE A 246 -4.30 -3.38 -25.44
CA ILE A 246 -3.17 -2.49 -25.12
C ILE A 246 -1.89 -3.01 -25.79
N GLU A 247 -1.59 -4.30 -25.69
CA GLU A 247 -0.42 -4.90 -26.32
C GLU A 247 -0.46 -4.77 -27.85
N ASP A 248 -1.60 -5.07 -28.47
CA ASP A 248 -1.77 -4.99 -29.93
C ASP A 248 -1.64 -3.54 -30.42
N TRP A 249 -2.23 -2.59 -29.71
CA TRP A 249 -2.08 -1.17 -30.03
C TRP A 249 -0.61 -0.72 -29.92
N CYS A 250 0.10 -1.11 -28.86
CA CYS A 250 1.51 -0.77 -28.70
C CYS A 250 2.42 -1.40 -29.78
N LYS A 251 2.07 -2.56 -30.34
CA LYS A 251 2.82 -3.16 -31.47
C LYS A 251 2.70 -2.36 -32.76
N GLU A 252 1.60 -1.63 -32.94
CA GLU A 252 1.33 -0.84 -34.14
C GLU A 252 1.77 0.63 -34.01
N ASN A 253 2.18 1.06 -32.81
CA ASN A 253 2.50 2.46 -32.52
C ASN A 253 3.95 2.62 -32.01
N ALA A 254 4.51 3.81 -32.22
CA ALA A 254 5.82 4.14 -31.69
C ALA A 254 5.80 4.17 -30.14
N PRO A 255 6.94 3.97 -29.47
CA PRO A 255 7.04 4.12 -28.02
C PRO A 255 6.54 5.48 -27.53
N GLY A 256 5.91 5.48 -26.36
CA GLY A 256 5.35 6.67 -25.72
C GLY A 256 6.41 7.58 -25.12
N ALA A 257 5.96 8.72 -24.57
CA ALA A 257 6.84 9.73 -23.99
C ALA A 257 7.44 9.33 -22.62
N SER A 258 6.99 8.22 -22.02
CA SER A 258 7.49 7.71 -20.73
C SER A 258 7.43 8.73 -19.60
N VAL A 259 6.29 9.42 -19.47
CA VAL A 259 6.07 10.42 -18.41
C VAL A 259 6.34 9.86 -17.01
N GLY A 260 6.07 8.57 -16.79
CA GLY A 260 6.35 7.90 -15.52
C GLY A 260 7.82 7.92 -15.10
N ALA A 261 8.78 8.03 -16.04
CA ALA A 261 10.20 8.16 -15.71
C ALA A 261 10.50 9.40 -14.86
N LEU A 262 9.66 10.43 -14.92
CA LEU A 262 9.81 11.65 -14.10
C LEU A 262 9.66 11.36 -12.59
N THR A 263 8.91 10.34 -12.20
CA THR A 263 8.70 9.98 -10.79
C THR A 263 9.97 9.36 -10.17
N LEU A 264 10.92 8.92 -11.00
CA LEU A 264 12.19 8.31 -10.57
C LEU A 264 13.26 9.34 -10.22
N ALA A 265 13.01 10.62 -10.48
CA ALA A 265 13.88 11.69 -10.03
C ALA A 265 13.88 11.82 -8.49
N ASP A 266 14.81 12.62 -7.97
CA ASP A 266 14.72 13.09 -6.59
C ASP A 266 13.39 13.84 -6.39
N ARG A 267 12.86 13.83 -5.15
CA ARG A 267 11.49 14.27 -4.88
C ARG A 267 11.28 15.75 -5.20
N THR A 268 12.30 16.58 -5.00
CA THR A 268 12.25 18.02 -5.29
C THR A 268 12.19 18.28 -6.79
N THR A 269 13.02 17.58 -7.57
CA THR A 269 13.00 17.67 -9.03
C THR A 269 11.67 17.16 -9.59
N TRP A 270 11.18 16.03 -9.08
CA TRP A 270 9.87 15.51 -9.50
C TRP A 270 8.74 16.49 -9.16
N ALA A 271 8.73 17.11 -7.97
CA ALA A 271 7.73 18.12 -7.63
C ALA A 271 7.70 19.30 -8.61
N LYS A 272 8.88 19.79 -9.03
CA LYS A 272 9.00 20.89 -10.01
C LYS A 272 8.54 20.43 -11.40
N ASN A 273 8.94 19.24 -11.82
CA ASN A 273 8.54 18.66 -13.11
C ASN A 273 7.03 18.41 -13.17
N ARG A 274 6.41 17.88 -12.11
CA ARG A 274 4.94 17.71 -12.03
C ARG A 274 4.22 19.05 -12.16
N LYS A 275 4.67 20.08 -11.43
CA LYS A 275 4.13 21.46 -11.56
C LYS A 275 4.31 22.03 -12.96
N TRP A 276 5.43 21.74 -13.62
CA TRP A 276 5.67 22.18 -14.99
C TRP A 276 4.76 21.47 -15.98
N LEU A 277 4.62 20.15 -15.86
CA LEU A 277 3.76 19.33 -16.70
C LEU A 277 2.30 19.80 -16.65
N LEU A 278 1.79 20.10 -15.46
CA LEU A 278 0.44 20.66 -15.27
C LEU A 278 0.23 22.02 -15.98
N LYS A 279 1.30 22.79 -16.21
CA LYS A 279 1.21 24.07 -16.93
C LYS A 279 1.26 23.93 -18.46
N LEU A 280 1.73 22.80 -18.98
CA LEU A 280 1.89 22.61 -20.43
C LEU A 280 0.55 22.40 -21.15
N ASN A 281 -0.38 21.69 -20.51
CA ASN A 281 -1.72 21.44 -21.03
C ASN A 281 -2.70 21.31 -19.84
N PRO A 282 -3.82 22.04 -19.80
CA PRO A 282 -4.87 21.87 -18.78
C PRO A 282 -5.37 20.43 -18.61
N GLU A 283 -5.38 19.61 -19.66
CA GLU A 283 -5.80 18.20 -19.58
C GLU A 283 -4.88 17.34 -18.68
N ASN A 284 -3.64 17.78 -18.45
CA ASN A 284 -2.71 17.06 -17.58
C ASN A 284 -3.18 17.03 -16.12
N GLU A 285 -4.04 17.96 -15.70
CA GLU A 285 -4.65 17.91 -14.36
C GLU A 285 -5.55 16.68 -14.23
N LEU A 286 -6.42 16.44 -15.21
CA LEU A 286 -7.28 15.26 -15.26
C LEU A 286 -6.46 13.97 -15.41
N HIS A 287 -5.39 13.98 -16.21
CA HIS A 287 -4.51 12.81 -16.35
C HIS A 287 -3.81 12.47 -15.03
N MET A 288 -3.31 13.47 -14.30
CA MET A 288 -2.69 13.26 -13.00
C MET A 288 -3.70 12.77 -11.97
N GLU A 289 -4.88 13.36 -11.91
CA GLU A 289 -5.96 12.90 -11.03
C GLU A 289 -6.34 11.45 -11.33
N THR A 290 -6.41 11.07 -12.60
CA THR A 290 -6.67 9.68 -13.03
C THR A 290 -5.60 8.74 -12.47
N ILE A 291 -4.31 9.10 -12.56
CA ILE A 291 -3.22 8.26 -12.04
C ILE A 291 -3.23 8.20 -10.50
N ASP A 292 -3.42 9.35 -9.85
CA ASP A 292 -3.40 9.51 -8.41
C ASP A 292 -4.52 8.72 -7.72
N THR A 293 -5.72 8.72 -8.31
CA THR A 293 -6.92 8.07 -7.76
C THR A 293 -7.07 6.59 -8.12
N ALA A 294 -6.36 6.09 -9.15
CA ALA A 294 -6.48 4.71 -9.62
C ALA A 294 -6.31 3.65 -8.51
N LEU A 295 -6.96 2.50 -8.63
CA LEU A 295 -6.85 1.38 -7.68
C LEU A 295 -5.39 0.98 -7.41
N GLY A 296 -4.60 0.95 -8.47
CA GLY A 296 -3.18 0.63 -8.48
C GLY A 296 -2.66 0.75 -9.90
N ILE A 297 -1.38 0.42 -10.08
CA ILE A 297 -0.75 0.43 -11.40
C ILE A 297 -0.43 -1.01 -11.81
N VAL A 298 -0.66 -1.34 -13.08
CA VAL A 298 -0.23 -2.59 -13.70
C VAL A 298 0.81 -2.26 -14.76
N VAL A 299 1.97 -2.89 -14.69
CA VAL A 299 3.04 -2.73 -15.68
C VAL A 299 3.15 -4.01 -16.49
N LEU A 300 2.94 -3.89 -17.80
CA LEU A 300 3.20 -4.96 -18.76
C LEU A 300 4.64 -4.80 -19.24
N ASP A 301 5.56 -5.47 -18.56
CA ASP A 301 7.00 -5.32 -18.74
C ASP A 301 7.54 -6.29 -19.81
N GLU A 302 8.50 -5.83 -20.60
CA GLU A 302 9.11 -6.65 -21.67
C GLU A 302 10.29 -7.50 -21.17
N ALA A 303 10.76 -7.30 -19.93
CA ALA A 303 11.80 -8.14 -19.36
C ALA A 303 11.33 -9.59 -19.14
N GLU A 304 12.28 -10.53 -19.21
CA GLU A 304 12.07 -11.97 -18.98
C GLU A 304 13.05 -12.49 -17.91
N PRO A 305 12.82 -12.19 -16.61
CA PRO A 305 13.72 -12.65 -15.57
C PRO A 305 13.74 -14.17 -15.46
N ALA A 306 14.93 -14.76 -15.43
CA ALA A 306 15.12 -16.22 -15.45
C ALA A 306 14.88 -16.89 -14.09
N ASP A 307 15.09 -16.16 -13.00
CA ASP A 307 14.98 -16.66 -11.63
C ASP A 307 14.39 -15.59 -10.68
N LEU A 308 14.20 -15.98 -9.41
CA LEU A 308 13.64 -15.09 -8.39
C LEU A 308 14.52 -13.86 -8.13
N THR A 309 15.84 -13.97 -8.26
CA THR A 309 16.76 -12.84 -8.11
C THR A 309 16.52 -11.82 -9.22
N GLY A 310 16.37 -12.30 -10.46
CA GLY A 310 15.99 -11.48 -11.61
C GLY A 310 14.64 -10.82 -11.42
N VAL A 311 13.62 -11.55 -10.92
CA VAL A 311 12.30 -11.01 -10.62
C VAL A 311 12.41 -9.88 -9.58
N CYS A 312 13.16 -10.07 -8.50
CA CYS A 312 13.39 -9.04 -7.48
C CYS A 312 14.02 -7.79 -8.07
N ALA A 313 15.14 -7.96 -8.77
CA ALA A 313 15.90 -6.85 -9.33
C ALA A 313 15.07 -6.05 -10.34
N GLN A 314 14.40 -6.72 -11.26
CA GLN A 314 13.57 -6.08 -12.29
C GLN A 314 12.29 -5.43 -11.74
N THR A 315 11.75 -5.98 -10.65
CA THR A 315 10.60 -5.37 -9.95
C THR A 315 11.03 -4.08 -9.27
N LEU A 316 12.19 -4.10 -8.59
CA LEU A 316 12.68 -2.93 -7.85
C LEU A 316 13.16 -1.81 -8.78
N THR A 317 14.01 -2.10 -9.76
CA THR A 317 14.65 -1.08 -10.60
C THR A 317 14.01 -1.01 -11.98
N GLY A 318 14.05 -2.13 -12.71
CA GLY A 318 13.43 -2.31 -14.01
C GLY A 318 13.70 -1.24 -15.06
N ASP A 319 12.83 -1.16 -16.06
CA ASP A 319 12.92 -0.16 -17.12
C ASP A 319 12.10 1.09 -16.76
N ALA A 320 12.80 2.23 -16.67
CA ALA A 320 12.22 3.54 -16.41
C ALA A 320 11.10 3.94 -17.38
N LEU A 321 11.05 3.35 -18.58
CA LEU A 321 9.98 3.60 -19.56
C LEU A 321 8.58 3.33 -18.98
N ASN A 322 8.44 2.35 -18.09
CA ASN A 322 7.15 1.86 -17.59
C ASN A 322 7.11 1.82 -16.05
N ARG A 323 7.58 2.86 -15.37
CA ARG A 323 7.53 2.93 -13.90
C ARG A 323 6.75 4.15 -13.43
N TRP A 324 6.13 4.00 -12.27
CA TRP A 324 5.50 5.08 -11.51
C TRP A 324 5.69 4.80 -10.03
N SER A 325 6.70 5.43 -9.45
CA SER A 325 7.19 5.13 -8.10
C SER A 325 6.30 5.65 -6.97
N ASP A 326 5.38 6.56 -7.26
CA ASP A 326 4.57 7.23 -6.23
C ASP A 326 3.35 6.43 -5.78
N LYS A 327 2.99 5.35 -6.48
CA LYS A 327 1.76 4.60 -6.20
C LYS A 327 1.98 3.64 -5.03
N SER A 328 1.00 3.56 -4.14
CA SER A 328 1.03 2.62 -3.00
C SER A 328 1.23 1.17 -3.42
N ILE A 329 0.72 0.78 -4.60
CA ILE A 329 0.91 -0.55 -5.16
C ILE A 329 1.00 -0.49 -6.68
N SER A 330 2.07 -1.08 -7.21
CA SER A 330 2.25 -1.37 -8.63
C SER A 330 2.56 -2.84 -8.82
N CYS A 331 1.84 -3.47 -9.75
CA CYS A 331 2.01 -4.86 -10.12
C CYS A 331 2.81 -4.96 -11.42
N ILE A 332 4.01 -5.52 -11.36
CA ILE A 332 4.88 -5.69 -12.53
C ILE A 332 4.70 -7.11 -13.06
N VAL A 333 4.18 -7.25 -14.28
CA VAL A 333 4.01 -8.55 -14.95
C VAL A 333 4.97 -8.63 -16.13
N PHE A 334 5.92 -9.55 -16.05
CA PHE A 334 6.98 -9.73 -17.03
C PHE A 334 6.53 -10.52 -18.25
N LYS A 335 7.26 -10.42 -19.36
CA LYS A 335 6.90 -11.04 -20.65
C LYS A 335 6.78 -12.56 -20.59
N ASN A 336 7.57 -13.19 -19.72
CA ASN A 336 7.52 -14.62 -19.42
C ASN A 336 6.45 -15.01 -18.38
N GLY A 337 5.54 -14.09 -18.02
CA GLY A 337 4.43 -14.33 -17.11
C GLY A 337 4.83 -14.52 -15.65
N THR A 338 6.07 -14.21 -15.27
CA THR A 338 6.43 -13.99 -13.86
C THR A 338 5.96 -12.60 -13.42
N PHE A 339 5.90 -12.35 -12.11
CA PHE A 339 5.45 -11.05 -11.62
C PHE A 339 6.08 -10.68 -10.28
N GLY A 340 6.06 -9.40 -9.98
CA GLY A 340 6.41 -8.82 -8.68
C GLY A 340 5.48 -7.66 -8.34
N LEU A 341 5.55 -7.24 -7.09
CA LEU A 341 4.84 -6.07 -6.58
C LEU A 341 5.87 -5.06 -6.09
N ILE A 342 5.63 -3.79 -6.33
CA ILE A 342 6.40 -2.70 -5.73
C ILE A 342 5.45 -1.69 -5.10
N SER A 343 5.82 -1.23 -3.91
CA SER A 343 5.06 -0.28 -3.10
C SER A 343 5.97 0.85 -2.63
N ASP A 344 5.43 2.07 -2.61
CA ASP A 344 6.00 3.21 -1.87
C ASP A 344 6.08 2.93 -0.36
#